data_AF-A0A2V9L4G3-F1
#
_entry.id   AF-A0A2V9L4G3-F1
#
_cell.length_a   1.000
_cell.length_b   1.000
_cell.length_c   1.000
_cell.angle_alpha   90.00
_cell.angle_beta   90.00
_cell.angle_gamma   90.00
#
_symmetry.space_group_name_H-M   'P 1'
#
loop_
_entity.id
_entity.type
_entity.pdbx_description
1 polymer ?
#
loop_
_entity_poly.entity_id
_entity_poly.type
_entity_poly.pdbx_seq_one_letter_code
_entity_poly.pdbx_strand_id
1 'polypeptide(L)'
;MIPLLVLAGCTPNSAHPARAGSLQAVQVSAGQHLSPEGEAALRGWIEAGSLPDLRWPDFSDYRVHVKNFYAPAGYVLGWVRGGQPTPQAQAIIEILQHAGSKGLEAEDYDAPRWAERIARLQSSLPPPSDSELARFDLALTVCVMRYISDLHIGKVNPKTFHFDLDVEHKKYNLPDFLRQRLLDVAAQEVKTVLDRVEPPFEGYRRTQKALQLYEALARQDDGEPLPTPKKAVKPGDVYPAIARLVRRLRLVGDLPAEAAVDWSGNLYHDALVDAVKRFQRRHGLDVSGLLDANTMKQLNVPLSQRVEQLRLTLERWRWVPHEFSRPPIVVNIPQFVLRGLKDEGGGGPGVPPQDPCPFESTEVRSLSALLDGAPEHSAQRNGAEDPKGPCLPGGE
;
A
#
# COMPACT_ATOMS: atom_id res chain seq x y z
N MET A 1 52.46 -35.48 7.81
CA MET A 1 53.50 -35.16 6.81
C MET A 1 53.29 -33.73 6.35
N ILE A 2 54.23 -32.84 6.69
CA ILE A 2 54.39 -31.45 6.23
C ILE A 2 55.54 -31.49 5.21
N PRO A 3 55.49 -30.80 4.05
CA PRO A 3 56.14 -29.47 3.84
C PRO A 3 55.35 -28.56 2.86
N LEU A 4 55.44 -27.22 2.78
CA LEU A 4 56.43 -26.14 2.99
C LEU A 4 57.60 -26.04 1.98
N LEU A 5 57.52 -25.10 1.02
CA LEU A 5 58.59 -24.29 0.35
C LEU A 5 57.92 -23.45 -0.78
N VAL A 6 57.91 -22.11 -0.91
CA VAL A 6 58.90 -20.99 -0.92
C VAL A 6 59.55 -20.70 -2.30
N LEU A 7 59.02 -19.65 -2.94
CA LEU A 7 59.57 -18.46 -3.66
C LEU A 7 60.64 -18.49 -4.79
N ALA A 8 60.43 -17.49 -5.69
CA ALA A 8 61.36 -16.70 -6.54
C ALA A 8 61.84 -17.33 -7.87
N GLY A 9 62.04 -16.62 -8.99
CA GLY A 9 61.94 -15.20 -9.34
C GLY A 9 62.46 -14.95 -10.78
N CYS A 10 61.92 -13.92 -11.42
CA CYS A 10 62.47 -12.95 -12.41
C CYS A 10 63.22 -13.34 -13.73
N THR A 11 62.52 -13.07 -14.86
CA THR A 11 62.87 -12.23 -16.06
C THR A 11 64.01 -12.60 -17.04
N PRO A 12 64.12 -11.99 -18.26
CA PRO A 12 63.18 -11.16 -19.06
C PRO A 12 63.02 -11.61 -20.54
N ASN A 13 62.00 -11.14 -21.27
CA ASN A 13 62.17 -10.82 -22.69
C ASN A 13 61.21 -9.71 -23.16
N SER A 14 61.80 -8.71 -23.82
CA SER A 14 61.21 -7.56 -24.53
C SER A 14 60.57 -8.02 -25.85
N ALA A 15 59.68 -7.36 -26.59
CA ALA A 15 58.99 -6.07 -26.56
C ALA A 15 57.80 -6.15 -27.55
N HIS A 16 56.70 -5.46 -27.29
CA HIS A 16 55.81 -4.87 -28.31
C HIS A 16 55.06 -3.67 -27.70
N PRO A 17 54.89 -2.54 -28.41
CA PRO A 17 54.33 -1.33 -27.84
C PRO A 17 52.79 -1.37 -27.88
N ALA A 18 52.15 -1.46 -26.72
CA ALA A 18 50.71 -1.24 -26.61
C ALA A 18 50.45 0.24 -26.29
N ARG A 19 49.64 0.86 -27.15
CA ARG A 19 49.13 2.23 -27.06
C ARG A 19 48.71 2.59 -25.63
N ALA A 20 49.18 3.75 -25.17
CA ALA A 20 48.59 4.45 -24.04
C ALA A 20 47.13 4.81 -24.39
N GLY A 21 46.19 3.98 -23.92
CA GLY A 21 44.80 4.37 -23.81
C GLY A 21 44.69 5.36 -22.66
N SER A 22 44.40 6.60 -22.99
CA SER A 22 43.95 7.61 -22.04
C SER A 22 42.76 7.03 -21.26
N LEU A 23 42.97 6.77 -19.97
CA LEU A 23 41.88 6.57 -19.02
C LEU A 23 41.10 7.88 -18.98
N GLN A 24 40.04 7.98 -19.79
CA GLN A 24 39.05 9.02 -19.63
C GLN A 24 38.47 8.86 -18.23
N ALA A 25 38.67 9.91 -17.42
CA ALA A 25 37.98 10.07 -16.17
C ALA A 25 36.49 9.84 -16.41
N VAL A 26 35.88 8.94 -15.64
CA VAL A 26 34.43 8.83 -15.53
C VAL A 26 33.93 10.21 -15.12
N GLN A 27 33.39 10.97 -16.07
CA GLN A 27 32.71 12.21 -15.76
C GLN A 27 31.51 11.82 -14.89
N VAL A 28 31.59 12.17 -13.60
CA VAL A 28 30.41 12.27 -12.75
C VAL A 28 29.49 13.25 -13.47
N SER A 29 28.49 12.74 -14.18
CA SER A 29 27.58 13.56 -14.96
C SER A 29 26.95 14.60 -14.04
N ALA A 30 27.26 15.87 -14.30
CA ALA A 30 26.58 17.01 -13.71
C ALA A 30 25.05 16.87 -13.95
N GLY A 31 24.25 17.53 -13.10
CA GLY A 31 22.80 17.54 -13.24
C GLY A 31 22.35 18.02 -14.63
N GLN A 32 21.12 17.69 -15.02
CA GLN A 32 20.56 18.16 -16.29
C GLN A 32 20.06 19.59 -16.12
N HIS A 33 20.85 20.55 -16.60
CA HIS A 33 20.46 21.95 -16.69
C HIS A 33 19.60 22.20 -17.94
N LEU A 34 18.67 23.15 -17.83
CA LEU A 34 17.90 23.69 -18.94
C LEU A 34 18.53 25.01 -19.42
N SER A 35 18.25 25.40 -20.65
CA SER A 35 18.45 26.77 -21.12
C SER A 35 17.56 27.75 -20.33
N PRO A 36 17.84 29.06 -20.37
CA PRO A 36 16.98 30.06 -19.74
C PRO A 36 15.52 30.00 -20.21
N GLU A 37 15.30 29.69 -21.49
CA GLU A 37 13.96 29.51 -22.06
C GLU A 37 13.28 28.24 -21.55
N GLY A 38 14.03 27.12 -21.47
CA GLY A 38 13.54 25.87 -20.90
C GLY A 38 13.16 26.01 -19.43
N GLU A 39 14.00 26.68 -18.64
CA GLU A 39 13.73 26.99 -17.23
C GLU A 39 12.50 27.90 -17.09
N ALA A 40 12.39 28.95 -17.91
CA ALA A 40 11.23 29.84 -17.90
C ALA A 40 9.93 29.07 -18.22
N ALA A 41 9.96 28.13 -19.16
CA ALA A 41 8.83 27.27 -19.47
C ALA A 41 8.44 26.36 -18.30
N LEU A 42 9.42 25.68 -17.67
CA LEU A 42 9.21 24.87 -16.47
C LEU A 42 8.56 25.68 -15.35
N ARG A 43 9.12 26.86 -15.05
CA ARG A 43 8.58 27.78 -14.05
C ARG A 43 7.15 28.23 -14.39
N GLY A 44 6.87 28.50 -15.67
CA GLY A 44 5.54 28.85 -16.15
C GLY A 44 4.49 27.79 -15.81
N TRP A 45 4.76 26.51 -16.08
CA TRP A 45 3.85 25.40 -15.74
C TRP A 45 3.70 25.21 -14.22
N ILE A 46 4.80 25.37 -13.46
CA ILE A 46 4.77 25.29 -12.01
C ILE A 46 3.89 26.40 -11.42
N GLU A 47 4.09 27.66 -11.81
CA GLU A 47 3.29 28.78 -11.29
C GLU A 47 1.80 28.67 -11.69
N ALA A 48 1.54 28.18 -12.92
CA ALA A 48 0.19 27.87 -13.38
C ALA A 48 -0.45 26.71 -12.59
N GLY A 49 0.36 25.83 -11.99
CA GLY A 49 -0.12 24.62 -11.32
C GLY A 49 -0.78 23.65 -12.29
N SER A 50 -0.39 23.66 -13.57
CA SER A 50 -1.02 22.83 -14.60
C SER A 50 -0.05 22.41 -15.69
N LEU A 51 -0.17 21.15 -16.12
CA LEU A 51 0.59 20.56 -17.22
C LEU A 51 -0.36 19.78 -18.12
N PRO A 52 -0.68 20.28 -19.33
CA PRO A 52 -1.67 19.67 -20.24
C PRO A 52 -1.44 18.19 -20.56
N ASP A 53 -0.19 17.74 -20.51
CA ASP A 53 0.20 16.39 -20.89
C ASP A 53 -0.19 15.32 -19.84
N LEU A 54 -0.52 15.73 -18.60
CA LEU A 54 -0.97 14.84 -17.54
C LEU A 54 -2.41 14.38 -17.77
N ARG A 55 -2.78 13.16 -17.34
CA ARG A 55 -4.19 12.74 -17.27
C ARG A 55 -5.03 13.72 -16.45
N TRP A 56 -4.46 14.18 -15.33
CA TRP A 56 -5.03 15.23 -14.49
C TRP A 56 -4.14 16.47 -14.61
N PRO A 57 -4.44 17.37 -15.56
CA PRO A 57 -3.60 18.53 -15.86
C PRO A 57 -3.39 19.44 -14.66
N ASP A 58 -4.44 19.68 -13.88
CA ASP A 58 -4.41 20.52 -12.70
C ASP A 58 -3.70 19.82 -11.53
N PHE A 59 -2.60 20.41 -11.08
CA PHE A 59 -1.86 20.05 -9.87
C PHE A 59 -1.69 21.26 -8.95
N SER A 60 -2.61 22.23 -8.99
CA SER A 60 -2.58 23.44 -8.16
C SER A 60 -2.41 23.15 -6.66
N ASP A 61 -3.02 22.08 -6.15
CA ASP A 61 -2.83 21.57 -4.77
C ASP A 61 -1.38 21.18 -4.45
N TYR A 62 -0.61 20.75 -5.46
CA TYR A 62 0.79 20.38 -5.36
C TYR A 62 1.74 21.51 -5.77
N ARG A 63 1.24 22.64 -6.26
CA ARG A 63 2.07 23.74 -6.81
C ARG A 63 3.20 24.16 -5.88
N VAL A 64 2.89 24.36 -4.60
CA VAL A 64 3.89 24.77 -3.59
C VAL A 64 4.94 23.68 -3.38
N HIS A 65 4.51 22.41 -3.34
CA HIS A 65 5.44 21.28 -3.25
C HIS A 65 6.35 21.20 -4.47
N VAL A 66 5.80 21.25 -5.68
CA VAL A 66 6.57 21.19 -6.93
C VAL A 66 7.56 22.37 -7.01
N LYS A 67 7.13 23.59 -6.70
CA LYS A 67 8.01 24.76 -6.64
C LYS A 67 9.16 24.55 -5.64
N ASN A 68 8.82 24.08 -4.45
CA ASN A 68 9.80 23.81 -3.40
C ASN A 68 10.69 22.61 -3.72
N PHE A 69 10.34 21.74 -4.67
CA PHE A 69 11.19 20.68 -5.18
C PHE A 69 12.32 21.23 -6.07
N TYR A 70 11.97 22.04 -7.07
CA TYR A 70 12.90 22.55 -8.08
C TYR A 70 13.69 23.79 -7.66
N ALA A 71 13.07 24.75 -6.97
CA ALA A 71 13.69 26.05 -6.70
C ALA A 71 15.03 25.96 -5.91
N PRO A 72 15.15 25.13 -4.85
CA PRO A 72 16.42 25.00 -4.12
C PRO A 72 17.56 24.42 -4.95
N ALA A 73 17.25 23.65 -5.99
CA ALA A 73 18.22 23.05 -6.90
C ALA A 73 18.53 23.95 -8.12
N GLY A 74 18.01 25.18 -8.15
CA GLY A 74 18.16 26.07 -9.31
C GLY A 74 17.50 25.52 -10.57
N TYR A 75 16.35 24.83 -10.41
CA TYR A 75 15.59 24.21 -11.51
C TYR A 75 16.35 23.18 -12.36
N VAL A 76 17.41 22.59 -11.81
CA VAL A 76 18.02 21.38 -12.36
C VAL A 76 17.01 20.23 -12.31
N LEU A 77 16.89 19.49 -13.42
CA LEU A 77 15.97 18.36 -13.52
C LEU A 77 16.38 17.21 -12.60
N GLY A 78 15.40 16.60 -11.93
CA GLY A 78 15.65 15.55 -10.93
C GLY A 78 15.67 14.14 -11.52
N TRP A 79 14.90 13.90 -12.57
CA TRP A 79 14.59 12.59 -13.12
C TRP A 79 15.21 12.34 -14.48
N VAL A 80 15.75 13.37 -15.13
CA VAL A 80 16.42 13.31 -16.42
C VAL A 80 17.91 13.62 -16.26
N ARG A 81 18.78 12.87 -16.95
CA ARG A 81 20.22 13.12 -17.02
C ARG A 81 20.77 12.73 -18.39
N GLY A 82 21.52 13.63 -19.02
CA GLY A 82 22.04 13.40 -20.38
C GLY A 82 20.94 13.19 -21.42
N GLY A 83 19.80 13.88 -21.26
CA GLY A 83 18.62 13.71 -22.10
C GLY A 83 17.85 12.40 -21.91
N GLN A 84 18.20 11.57 -20.92
CA GLN A 84 17.58 10.26 -20.67
C GLN A 84 16.96 10.18 -19.27
N PRO A 85 15.89 9.37 -19.07
CA PRO A 85 15.41 9.05 -17.74
C PRO A 85 16.52 8.42 -16.88
N THR A 86 16.63 8.88 -15.63
CA THR A 86 17.51 8.26 -14.65
C THR A 86 17.03 6.83 -14.30
N PRO A 87 17.91 5.95 -13.81
CA PRO A 87 17.50 4.64 -13.31
C PRO A 87 16.39 4.71 -12.24
N GLN A 88 16.44 5.73 -11.38
CA GLN A 88 15.42 5.99 -10.36
C GLN A 88 14.08 6.38 -11.01
N ALA A 89 14.10 7.23 -12.03
CA ALA A 89 12.89 7.60 -12.77
C ALA A 89 12.23 6.38 -13.41
N GLN A 90 13.02 5.49 -14.02
CA GLN A 90 12.51 4.26 -14.62
C GLN A 90 11.88 3.33 -13.57
N ALA A 91 12.52 3.17 -12.41
CA ALA A 91 11.99 2.38 -11.30
C ALA A 91 10.68 2.96 -10.74
N ILE A 92 10.59 4.29 -10.60
CA ILE A 92 9.36 4.96 -10.18
C ILE A 92 8.24 4.72 -11.21
N ILE A 93 8.53 4.91 -12.49
CA ILE A 93 7.56 4.69 -13.57
C ILE A 93 7.01 3.27 -13.54
N GLU A 94 7.86 2.26 -13.36
CA GLU A 94 7.43 0.86 -13.22
C GLU A 94 6.50 0.67 -12.01
N ILE A 95 6.79 1.30 -10.88
CA ILE A 95 5.94 1.26 -9.68
C ILE A 95 4.59 1.93 -9.94
N LEU A 96 4.57 3.10 -10.59
CA LEU A 96 3.34 3.82 -10.95
C LEU A 96 2.46 3.00 -11.90
N GLN A 97 3.06 2.29 -12.85
CA GLN A 97 2.34 1.37 -13.76
C GLN A 97 1.67 0.21 -13.01
N HIS A 98 2.22 -0.21 -11.88
CA HIS A 98 1.70 -1.29 -11.04
C HIS A 98 0.96 -0.79 -9.80
N ALA A 99 0.53 0.47 -9.77
CA ALA A 99 -0.20 1.06 -8.64
C ALA A 99 -1.49 0.30 -8.29
N GLY A 100 -2.09 -0.41 -9.26
CA GLY A 100 -3.22 -1.34 -9.07
C GLY A 100 -2.99 -2.38 -7.97
N SER A 101 -1.75 -2.87 -7.84
CA SER A 101 -1.37 -3.84 -6.80
C SER A 101 -1.48 -3.30 -5.37
N LYS A 102 -1.52 -1.96 -5.24
CA LYS A 102 -1.70 -1.21 -4.00
C LYS A 102 -3.14 -0.73 -3.82
N GLY A 103 -4.07 -1.13 -4.68
CA GLY A 103 -5.46 -0.68 -4.68
C GLY A 103 -5.63 0.78 -5.09
N LEU A 104 -4.71 1.31 -5.91
CA LEU A 104 -4.79 2.62 -6.54
C LEU A 104 -5.02 2.46 -8.04
N GLU A 105 -5.60 3.46 -8.70
CA GLU A 105 -5.82 3.41 -10.14
C GLU A 105 -4.57 3.92 -10.88
N ALA A 106 -3.89 3.03 -11.61
CA ALA A 106 -2.62 3.34 -12.26
C ALA A 106 -2.73 4.48 -13.30
N GLU A 107 -3.90 4.67 -13.89
CA GLU A 107 -4.16 5.77 -14.81
C GLU A 107 -3.97 7.15 -14.16
N ASP A 108 -4.23 7.29 -12.85
CA ASP A 108 -4.09 8.57 -12.13
C ASP A 108 -2.64 9.04 -12.02
N TYR A 109 -1.69 8.14 -12.28
CA TYR A 109 -0.25 8.39 -12.31
C TYR A 109 0.32 8.21 -13.72
N ASP A 110 -0.52 8.40 -14.73
CA ASP A 110 -0.13 8.40 -16.15
C ASP A 110 0.46 7.08 -16.66
N ALA A 111 0.17 5.93 -16.02
CA ALA A 111 0.66 4.61 -16.41
C ALA A 111 0.70 4.35 -17.94
N PRO A 112 -0.38 4.58 -18.72
CA PRO A 112 -0.36 4.33 -20.17
C PRO A 112 0.43 5.36 -21.00
N ARG A 113 0.79 6.52 -20.44
CA ARG A 113 1.52 7.60 -21.15
C ARG A 113 3.03 7.48 -21.04
N TRP A 114 3.54 6.74 -20.07
CA TRP A 114 4.98 6.68 -19.80
C TRP A 114 5.80 6.05 -20.93
N ALA A 115 5.27 5.02 -21.60
CA ALA A 115 5.99 4.36 -22.70
C ALA A 115 6.30 5.34 -23.83
N GLU A 116 5.32 6.15 -24.24
CA GLU A 116 5.50 7.16 -25.28
C GLU A 116 6.42 8.29 -24.82
N ARG A 117 6.29 8.75 -23.57
CA ARG A 117 7.16 9.77 -22.98
C ARG A 117 8.63 9.34 -22.96
N ILE A 118 8.90 8.10 -22.56
CA ILE A 118 10.25 7.51 -22.57
C ILE A 118 10.78 7.42 -24.00
N ALA A 119 9.97 6.91 -24.94
CA ALA A 119 10.37 6.78 -26.34
C ALA A 119 10.74 8.14 -26.98
N ARG A 120 10.02 9.21 -26.64
CA ARG A 120 10.35 10.58 -27.09
C ARG A 120 11.72 11.04 -26.59
N LEU A 121 12.07 10.78 -25.34
CA LEU A 121 13.40 11.12 -24.79
C LEU A 121 14.53 10.26 -25.37
N GLN A 122 14.23 9.01 -25.70
CA GLN A 122 15.19 8.07 -26.30
C GLN A 122 15.41 8.31 -27.80
N SER A 123 14.57 9.14 -28.44
CA SER A 123 14.75 9.52 -29.83
C SER A 123 16.08 10.23 -30.02
N SER A 124 16.93 9.69 -30.88
CA SER A 124 18.26 10.23 -31.13
C SER A 124 18.25 11.40 -32.11
N LEU A 125 17.19 11.54 -32.92
CA LEU A 125 17.09 12.50 -34.02
C LEU A 125 15.64 12.98 -34.23
N PRO A 126 15.33 14.28 -34.01
CA PRO A 126 16.17 15.24 -33.29
C PRO A 126 16.35 14.82 -31.81
N PRO A 127 17.43 15.26 -31.14
CA PRO A 127 17.54 15.09 -29.70
C PRO A 127 16.37 15.81 -29.00
N PRO A 128 15.96 15.35 -27.81
CA PRO A 128 14.85 15.95 -27.09
C PRO A 128 15.16 17.41 -26.73
N SER A 129 14.20 18.28 -26.99
CA SER A 129 14.25 19.69 -26.60
C SER A 129 14.14 19.87 -25.09
N ASP A 130 14.65 20.98 -24.57
CA ASP A 130 14.51 21.36 -23.16
C ASP A 130 13.05 21.36 -22.68
N SER A 131 12.13 21.72 -23.58
CA SER A 131 10.70 21.67 -23.30
C SER A 131 10.20 20.24 -23.08
N GLU A 132 10.69 19.26 -23.85
CA GLU A 132 10.36 17.84 -23.68
C GLU A 132 10.99 17.26 -22.40
N LEU A 133 12.25 17.62 -22.11
CA LEU A 133 12.92 17.22 -20.88
C LEU A 133 12.16 17.73 -19.65
N ALA A 134 11.83 19.02 -19.62
CA ALA A 134 11.12 19.65 -18.53
C ALA A 134 9.70 19.10 -18.34
N ARG A 135 8.97 18.81 -19.43
CA ARG A 135 7.64 18.18 -19.35
C ARG A 135 7.69 16.77 -18.77
N PHE A 136 8.65 15.95 -19.20
CA PHE A 136 8.85 14.62 -18.64
C PHE A 136 9.14 14.69 -17.14
N ASP A 137 10.08 15.54 -16.76
CA ASP A 137 10.56 15.67 -15.39
C ASP A 137 9.45 16.18 -14.46
N LEU A 138 8.75 17.24 -14.88
CA LEU A 138 7.63 17.80 -14.14
C LEU A 138 6.48 16.79 -14.01
N ALA A 139 6.15 16.08 -15.09
CA ALA A 139 5.11 15.07 -15.05
C ALA A 139 5.42 13.98 -14.02
N LEU A 140 6.68 13.50 -13.98
CA LEU A 140 7.06 12.45 -13.06
C LEU A 140 7.07 12.94 -11.62
N THR A 141 7.55 14.18 -11.38
CA THR A 141 7.48 14.85 -10.08
C THR A 141 6.03 14.92 -9.57
N VAL A 142 5.09 15.38 -10.40
CA VAL A 142 3.68 15.47 -10.00
C VAL A 142 3.08 14.10 -9.73
N CYS A 143 3.31 13.11 -10.62
CA CYS A 143 2.77 11.76 -10.44
C CYS A 143 3.33 11.06 -9.20
N VAL A 144 4.63 11.18 -8.90
CA VAL A 144 5.22 10.56 -7.70
C VAL A 144 4.76 11.26 -6.41
N MET A 145 4.58 12.59 -6.42
CA MET A 145 4.01 13.32 -5.29
C MET A 145 2.58 12.88 -4.98
N ARG A 146 1.74 12.78 -6.02
CA ARG A 146 0.37 12.24 -5.89
C ARG A 146 0.40 10.81 -5.36
N TYR A 147 1.22 9.95 -5.94
CA TYR A 147 1.32 8.55 -5.53
C TYR A 147 1.73 8.40 -4.06
N ILE A 148 2.74 9.14 -3.59
CA ILE A 148 3.16 9.08 -2.18
C ILE A 148 2.06 9.57 -1.25
N SER A 149 1.38 10.68 -1.60
CA SER A 149 0.25 11.18 -0.82
C SER A 149 -0.87 10.14 -0.75
N ASP A 150 -1.31 9.64 -1.90
CA ASP A 150 -2.40 8.68 -2.03
C ASP A 150 -2.07 7.35 -1.34
N LEU A 151 -0.81 6.92 -1.38
CA LEU A 151 -0.36 5.69 -0.73
C LEU A 151 -0.35 5.82 0.80
N HIS A 152 -0.03 7.01 1.33
CA HIS A 152 0.14 7.26 2.76
C HIS A 152 -1.17 7.64 3.48
N ILE A 153 -1.92 8.57 2.91
CA ILE A 153 -3.11 9.18 3.53
C ILE A 153 -4.41 8.90 2.79
N GLY A 154 -4.33 8.26 1.62
CA GLY A 154 -5.49 8.01 0.78
C GLY A 154 -5.76 9.14 -0.20
N LYS A 155 -6.54 8.82 -1.23
CA LYS A 155 -7.01 9.77 -2.25
C LYS A 155 -8.13 10.67 -1.73
N VAL A 156 -8.85 10.19 -0.72
CA VAL A 156 -10.09 10.81 -0.26
C VAL A 156 -9.93 11.27 1.18
N ASN A 157 -10.31 12.52 1.45
CA ASN A 157 -10.34 13.03 2.81
C ASN A 157 -11.53 12.41 3.58
N PRO A 158 -11.31 11.64 4.66
CA PRO A 158 -12.37 10.97 5.43
C PRO A 158 -13.40 11.93 6.03
N LYS A 159 -13.03 13.18 6.31
CA LYS A 159 -13.93 14.20 6.88
C LYS A 159 -15.09 14.54 5.95
N THR A 160 -14.94 14.33 4.63
CA THR A 160 -16.03 14.55 3.65
C THR A 160 -17.16 13.52 3.78
N PHE A 161 -16.89 12.38 4.44
CA PHE A 161 -17.86 11.31 4.72
C PHE A 161 -18.25 11.23 6.20
N HIS A 162 -18.01 12.30 6.97
CA HIS A 162 -18.30 12.38 8.40
C HIS A 162 -17.57 11.32 9.26
N PHE A 163 -16.43 10.80 8.79
CA PHE A 163 -15.53 10.03 9.64
C PHE A 163 -14.64 11.00 10.42
N ASP A 164 -14.62 10.85 11.74
CA ASP A 164 -13.77 11.63 12.64
C ASP A 164 -12.33 11.06 12.67
N LEU A 165 -11.71 11.01 11.48
CA LEU A 165 -10.33 10.59 11.29
C LEU A 165 -9.53 11.76 10.71
N ASP A 166 -8.40 12.10 11.34
CA ASP A 166 -7.51 13.15 10.85
C ASP A 166 -6.29 12.57 10.13
N VAL A 167 -6.13 12.96 8.87
CA VAL A 167 -5.01 12.57 8.02
C VAL A 167 -3.99 13.70 7.83
N GLU A 168 -4.29 14.92 8.28
CA GLU A 168 -3.45 16.09 8.05
C GLU A 168 -2.08 15.95 8.72
N HIS A 169 -2.04 15.38 9.93
CA HIS A 169 -0.81 15.23 10.71
C HIS A 169 0.11 14.13 10.18
N LYS A 170 -0.39 13.33 9.22
CA LYS A 170 0.37 12.26 8.56
C LYS A 170 1.07 12.75 7.29
N LYS A 171 0.77 13.95 6.79
CA LYS A 171 1.29 14.40 5.49
C LYS A 171 2.81 14.46 5.47
N TYR A 172 3.41 13.85 4.44
CA TYR A 172 4.83 14.02 4.17
C TYR A 172 5.13 15.43 3.65
N ASN A 173 6.30 15.95 4.00
CA ASN A 173 6.93 17.01 3.22
C ASN A 173 7.46 16.38 1.91
N LEU A 174 6.61 16.35 0.87
CA LEU A 174 6.89 15.68 -0.39
C LEU A 174 8.18 16.19 -1.07
N PRO A 175 8.48 17.50 -1.13
CA PRO A 175 9.74 17.99 -1.74
C PRO A 175 10.98 17.42 -1.07
N ASP A 176 11.02 17.44 0.26
CA ASP A 176 12.14 16.91 1.02
C ASP A 176 12.19 15.38 0.93
N PHE A 177 11.05 14.71 0.94
CA PHE A 177 10.98 13.26 0.75
C PHE A 177 11.61 12.85 -0.59
N LEU A 178 11.21 13.47 -1.70
CA LEU A 178 11.73 13.15 -3.03
C LEU A 178 13.25 13.37 -3.10
N ARG A 179 13.73 14.53 -2.65
CA ARG A 179 15.17 14.83 -2.66
C ARG A 179 15.97 13.87 -1.79
N GLN A 180 15.58 13.71 -0.53
CA GLN A 180 16.38 13.03 0.49
C GLN A 180 16.21 11.51 0.48
N ARG A 181 15.18 10.98 -0.19
CA ARG A 181 14.82 9.55 -0.13
C ARG A 181 14.70 8.89 -1.50
N LEU A 182 14.53 9.63 -2.60
CA LEU A 182 14.38 9.04 -3.94
C LEU A 182 15.47 9.42 -4.93
N LEU A 183 15.98 10.66 -4.91
CA LEU A 183 17.03 11.08 -5.87
C LEU A 183 18.40 10.47 -5.56
N ASP A 184 18.75 10.32 -4.27
CA ASP A 184 20.09 9.92 -3.83
C ASP A 184 20.24 8.42 -3.53
N VAL A 185 19.19 7.63 -3.73
CA VAL A 185 19.23 6.17 -3.50
C VAL A 185 19.51 5.42 -4.80
N ALA A 186 20.03 4.19 -4.70
CA ALA A 186 20.14 3.32 -5.86
C ALA A 186 18.75 2.93 -6.39
N ALA A 187 18.62 2.72 -7.70
CA ALA A 187 17.32 2.43 -8.34
C ALA A 187 16.59 1.21 -7.73
N GLN A 188 17.33 0.20 -7.30
CA GLN A 188 16.77 -0.98 -6.64
C GLN A 188 16.13 -0.67 -5.26
N GLU A 189 16.52 0.44 -4.60
CA GLU A 189 16.04 0.80 -3.26
C GLU A 189 14.77 1.62 -3.33
N VAL A 190 14.46 2.22 -4.49
CA VAL A 190 13.27 3.05 -4.71
C VAL A 190 12.02 2.33 -4.24
N LYS A 191 11.86 1.05 -4.61
CA LYS A 191 10.71 0.25 -4.17
C LYS A 191 10.67 0.11 -2.65
N THR A 192 11.80 -0.19 -2.01
CA THR A 192 11.90 -0.33 -0.55
C THR A 192 11.57 0.97 0.17
N VAL A 193 11.98 2.12 -0.39
CA VAL A 193 11.64 3.44 0.15
C VAL A 193 10.14 3.70 0.04
N LEU A 194 9.53 3.43 -1.12
CA LEU A 194 8.11 3.65 -1.34
C LEU A 194 7.23 2.65 -0.56
N ASP A 195 7.67 1.41 -0.34
CA ASP A 195 6.93 0.45 0.48
C ASP A 195 6.82 0.91 1.96
N ARG A 196 7.75 1.78 2.43
CA ARG A 196 7.70 2.37 3.79
C ARG A 196 6.71 3.53 3.92
N VAL A 197 6.18 4.04 2.81
CA VAL A 197 5.13 5.07 2.80
C VAL A 197 3.78 4.47 3.18
N GLU A 198 3.60 3.17 3.00
CA GLU A 198 2.33 2.48 3.23
C GLU A 198 1.94 2.37 4.70
N PRO A 199 0.64 2.18 5.01
CA PRO A 199 0.19 1.90 6.37
C PRO A 199 0.93 0.69 6.98
N PRO A 200 1.44 0.80 8.22
CA PRO A 200 2.33 -0.22 8.81
C PRO A 200 1.58 -1.49 9.28
N PHE A 201 0.26 -1.55 9.12
CA PHE A 201 -0.59 -2.60 9.68
C PHE A 201 -0.50 -3.93 8.95
N GLU A 202 -0.52 -5.04 9.69
CA GLU A 202 -0.58 -6.37 9.07
C GLU A 202 -1.89 -6.58 8.31
N GLY A 203 -3.00 -6.02 8.83
CA GLY A 203 -4.30 -6.02 8.16
C GLY A 203 -4.22 -5.41 6.76
N TYR A 204 -3.52 -4.28 6.60
CA TYR A 204 -3.28 -3.66 5.30
C TYR A 204 -2.54 -4.61 4.35
N ARG A 205 -1.41 -5.18 4.78
CA ARG A 205 -0.62 -6.14 3.98
C ARG A 205 -1.41 -7.39 3.57
N ARG A 206 -2.26 -7.92 4.47
CA ARG A 206 -3.16 -9.04 4.18
C ARG A 206 -4.23 -8.65 3.16
N THR A 207 -4.79 -7.44 3.27
CA THR A 207 -5.75 -6.92 2.28
C THR A 207 -5.11 -6.76 0.90
N GLN A 208 -3.85 -6.32 0.80
CA GLN A 208 -3.14 -6.24 -0.48
C GLN A 208 -2.95 -7.62 -1.14
N LYS A 209 -2.53 -8.61 -0.36
CA LYS A 209 -2.43 -10.00 -0.84
C LYS A 209 -3.79 -10.53 -1.30
N ALA A 210 -4.84 -10.23 -0.55
CA ALA A 210 -6.21 -10.61 -0.92
C ALA A 210 -6.66 -9.91 -2.20
N LEU A 211 -6.33 -8.63 -2.40
CA LEU A 211 -6.63 -7.90 -3.64
C LEU A 211 -6.01 -8.60 -4.85
N GLN A 212 -4.71 -8.89 -4.81
CA GLN A 212 -4.01 -9.56 -5.91
C GLN A 212 -4.60 -10.94 -6.22
N LEU A 213 -4.92 -11.71 -5.17
CA LEU A 213 -5.61 -12.99 -5.32
C LEU A 213 -6.97 -12.81 -6.01
N TYR A 214 -7.82 -11.91 -5.51
CA TYR A 214 -9.16 -11.71 -6.05
C TYR A 214 -9.17 -11.12 -7.46
N GLU A 215 -8.18 -10.30 -7.82
CA GLU A 215 -7.99 -9.85 -9.20
C GLU A 215 -7.69 -11.02 -10.13
N ALA A 216 -6.83 -11.96 -9.71
CA ALA A 216 -6.55 -13.17 -10.48
C ALA A 216 -7.78 -14.08 -10.58
N LEU A 217 -8.53 -14.27 -9.49
CA LEU A 217 -9.76 -15.07 -9.49
C LEU A 217 -10.86 -14.43 -10.35
N ALA A 218 -10.99 -13.11 -10.34
CA ALA A 218 -11.97 -12.39 -11.14
C ALA A 218 -11.74 -12.54 -12.66
N ARG A 219 -10.49 -12.70 -13.10
CA ARG A 219 -10.16 -13.01 -14.50
C ARG A 219 -10.49 -14.44 -14.90
N GLN A 220 -10.62 -15.36 -13.94
CA GLN A 220 -10.90 -16.78 -14.17
C GLN A 220 -12.39 -17.12 -14.08
N ASP A 221 -13.17 -16.35 -13.30
CA ASP A 221 -14.61 -16.57 -13.16
C ASP A 221 -15.33 -16.22 -14.47
N ASP A 222 -16.27 -17.08 -14.90
CA ASP A 222 -17.09 -16.85 -16.08
C ASP A 222 -18.19 -15.79 -15.87
N GLY A 223 -18.34 -15.30 -14.64
CA GLY A 223 -19.33 -14.30 -14.26
C GLY A 223 -20.78 -14.81 -14.28
N GLU A 224 -21.01 -16.09 -14.58
CA GLU A 224 -22.35 -16.66 -14.66
C GLU A 224 -22.98 -16.68 -13.26
N PRO A 225 -24.15 -16.04 -13.04
CA PRO A 225 -24.79 -16.08 -11.74
C PRO A 225 -25.43 -17.45 -11.50
N LEU A 226 -25.37 -17.92 -10.26
CA LEU A 226 -26.09 -19.09 -9.80
C LEU A 226 -27.60 -18.79 -9.72
N PRO A 227 -28.48 -19.61 -10.32
CA PRO A 227 -29.92 -19.45 -10.20
C PRO A 227 -30.38 -19.43 -8.74
N THR A 228 -31.04 -18.35 -8.32
CA THR A 228 -31.57 -18.23 -6.95
C THR A 228 -32.86 -19.06 -6.84
N PRO A 229 -32.92 -20.06 -5.94
CA PRO A 229 -34.10 -20.90 -5.77
C PRO A 229 -35.21 -20.13 -5.04
N LYS A 230 -36.48 -20.45 -5.34
CA LYS A 230 -37.64 -19.82 -4.68
C LYS A 230 -37.78 -20.18 -3.19
N LYS A 231 -37.25 -21.35 -2.81
CA LYS A 231 -37.17 -21.86 -1.44
C LYS A 231 -35.74 -22.31 -1.19
N ALA A 232 -35.28 -22.28 0.05
CA ALA A 232 -33.94 -22.75 0.40
C ALA A 232 -33.76 -24.22 -0.01
N VAL A 233 -32.64 -24.53 -0.67
CA VAL A 233 -32.27 -25.91 -1.02
C VAL A 233 -31.57 -26.54 0.19
N LYS A 234 -32.07 -27.69 0.61
CA LYS A 234 -31.57 -28.48 1.73
C LYS A 234 -30.66 -29.60 1.25
N PRO A 235 -29.77 -30.13 2.11
CA PRO A 235 -29.08 -31.38 1.80
C PRO A 235 -30.06 -32.48 1.35
N GLY A 236 -29.77 -33.09 0.20
CA GLY A 236 -30.63 -34.08 -0.47
C GLY A 236 -31.56 -33.52 -1.55
N ASP A 237 -31.77 -32.20 -1.62
CA ASP A 237 -32.60 -31.59 -2.66
C ASP A 237 -31.85 -31.48 -4.00
N VAL A 238 -32.62 -31.36 -5.09
CA VAL A 238 -32.07 -31.07 -6.43
C VAL A 238 -31.82 -29.57 -6.60
N TYR A 239 -30.64 -29.22 -7.09
CA TYR A 239 -30.28 -27.87 -7.50
C TYR A 239 -29.75 -27.87 -8.95
N PRO A 240 -30.39 -27.17 -9.91
CA PRO A 240 -30.06 -27.33 -11.32
C PRO A 240 -28.66 -26.84 -11.73
N ALA A 241 -27.97 -26.09 -10.86
CA ALA A 241 -26.67 -25.47 -11.16
C ALA A 241 -25.53 -25.97 -10.25
N ILE A 242 -25.56 -27.24 -9.81
CA ILE A 242 -24.49 -27.83 -8.98
C ILE A 242 -23.11 -27.67 -9.64
N ALA A 243 -23.00 -27.92 -10.95
CA ALA A 243 -21.72 -27.79 -11.66
C ALA A 243 -21.12 -26.38 -11.56
N ARG A 244 -21.95 -25.33 -11.69
CA ARG A 244 -21.52 -23.94 -11.48
C ARG A 244 -21.17 -23.67 -10.02
N LEU A 245 -21.95 -24.20 -9.07
CA LEU A 245 -21.69 -24.02 -7.63
C LEU A 245 -20.35 -24.64 -7.22
N VAL A 246 -20.04 -25.84 -7.72
CA VAL A 246 -18.76 -26.52 -7.51
C VAL A 246 -17.60 -25.71 -8.08
N ARG A 247 -17.70 -25.24 -9.34
CA ARG A 247 -16.69 -24.36 -9.94
C ARG A 247 -16.47 -23.11 -9.09
N ARG A 248 -17.55 -22.47 -8.65
CA ARG A 248 -17.49 -21.27 -7.79
C ARG A 248 -16.78 -21.55 -6.48
N LEU A 249 -17.20 -22.56 -5.72
CA LEU A 249 -16.65 -22.88 -4.41
C LEU A 249 -15.19 -23.36 -4.48
N ARG A 250 -14.80 -24.06 -5.55
CA ARG A 250 -13.39 -24.40 -5.80
C ARG A 250 -12.56 -23.15 -6.10
N LEU A 251 -13.05 -22.27 -6.97
CA LEU A 251 -12.36 -21.05 -7.35
C LEU A 251 -12.02 -20.17 -6.14
N VAL A 252 -12.96 -20.04 -5.20
CA VAL A 252 -12.77 -19.25 -3.98
C VAL A 252 -12.20 -20.04 -2.79
N GLY A 253 -11.84 -21.32 -2.99
CA GLY A 253 -11.15 -22.16 -2.00
C GLY A 253 -12.03 -22.77 -0.90
N ASP A 254 -13.35 -22.64 -0.98
CA ASP A 254 -14.27 -23.25 -0.01
C ASP A 254 -14.47 -24.76 -0.26
N LEU A 255 -14.25 -25.23 -1.48
CA LEU A 255 -14.21 -26.64 -1.85
C LEU A 255 -12.79 -27.01 -2.31
N PRO A 256 -12.10 -27.97 -1.69
CA PRO A 256 -10.77 -28.39 -2.14
C PRO A 256 -10.78 -28.84 -3.61
N ALA A 257 -9.68 -28.58 -4.32
CA ALA A 257 -9.59 -28.86 -5.75
C ALA A 257 -9.67 -30.38 -6.05
N GLU A 258 -9.09 -31.17 -5.16
CA GLU A 258 -9.01 -32.62 -5.16
C GLU A 258 -10.28 -33.31 -4.63
N ALA A 259 -11.21 -32.57 -4.02
CA ALA A 259 -12.43 -33.16 -3.49
C ALA A 259 -13.29 -33.71 -4.64
N ALA A 260 -13.50 -35.03 -4.67
CA ALA A 260 -14.43 -35.66 -5.58
C ALA A 260 -15.85 -35.23 -5.22
N VAL A 261 -16.56 -34.63 -6.18
CA VAL A 261 -17.97 -34.29 -6.06
C VAL A 261 -18.70 -34.96 -7.20
N ASP A 262 -19.57 -35.90 -6.87
CA ASP A 262 -20.53 -36.42 -7.83
C ASP A 262 -21.64 -35.37 -8.02
N TRP A 263 -21.67 -34.73 -9.18
CA TRP A 263 -22.73 -33.80 -9.55
C TRP A 263 -23.77 -34.44 -10.49
N SER A 264 -23.69 -35.75 -10.73
CA SER A 264 -24.68 -36.47 -11.53
C SER A 264 -26.05 -36.40 -10.83
N GLY A 265 -27.11 -36.08 -11.58
CA GLY A 265 -28.45 -35.94 -11.01
C GLY A 265 -28.72 -34.63 -10.25
N ASN A 266 -27.77 -33.67 -10.21
CA ASN A 266 -27.97 -32.34 -9.63
C ASN A 266 -28.33 -32.34 -8.13
N LEU A 267 -27.93 -33.35 -7.36
CA LEU A 267 -28.21 -33.42 -5.93
C LEU A 267 -27.24 -32.56 -5.12
N TYR A 268 -27.75 -31.87 -4.11
CA TYR A 268 -26.96 -31.08 -3.17
C TYR A 268 -26.66 -31.87 -1.89
N HIS A 269 -25.43 -32.38 -1.72
CA HIS A 269 -25.08 -33.24 -0.57
C HIS A 269 -23.58 -33.21 -0.19
N ASP A 270 -23.24 -33.91 0.89
CA ASP A 270 -21.88 -34.25 1.34
C ASP A 270 -20.89 -33.07 1.34
N ALA A 271 -19.77 -33.23 0.62
CA ALA A 271 -18.66 -32.27 0.57
C ALA A 271 -19.10 -30.88 0.11
N LEU A 272 -20.19 -30.79 -0.67
CA LEU A 272 -20.74 -29.52 -1.14
C LEU A 272 -21.46 -28.77 -0.01
N VAL A 273 -22.16 -29.48 0.87
CA VAL A 273 -22.78 -28.89 2.07
C VAL A 273 -21.70 -28.35 3.00
N ASP A 274 -20.61 -29.08 3.20
CA ASP A 274 -19.51 -28.62 4.03
C ASP A 274 -18.76 -27.43 3.41
N ALA A 275 -18.63 -27.39 2.08
CA ALA A 275 -18.09 -26.23 1.38
C ALA A 275 -18.98 -25.00 1.54
N VAL A 276 -20.30 -25.15 1.43
CA VAL A 276 -21.25 -24.05 1.69
C VAL A 276 -21.19 -23.59 3.14
N LYS A 277 -21.04 -24.50 4.12
CA LYS A 277 -20.84 -24.11 5.53
C LYS A 277 -19.55 -23.32 5.73
N ARG A 278 -18.44 -23.69 5.06
CA ARG A 278 -17.19 -22.91 5.09
C ARG A 278 -17.40 -21.52 4.48
N PHE A 279 -18.10 -21.44 3.34
CA PHE A 279 -18.47 -20.19 2.70
C PHE A 279 -19.31 -19.31 3.65
N GLN A 280 -20.39 -19.84 4.23
CA GLN A 280 -21.26 -19.11 5.16
C GLN A 280 -20.47 -18.53 6.34
N ARG A 281 -19.61 -19.35 6.96
CA ARG A 281 -18.79 -18.92 8.10
C ARG A 281 -17.88 -17.75 7.74
N ARG A 282 -17.17 -17.80 6.60
CA ARG A 282 -16.26 -16.71 6.20
C ARG A 282 -16.98 -15.44 5.75
N HIS A 283 -18.25 -15.54 5.38
CA HIS A 283 -19.11 -14.40 5.02
C HIS A 283 -19.95 -13.88 6.20
N GLY A 284 -19.78 -14.43 7.41
CA GLY A 284 -20.54 -14.01 8.60
C GLY A 284 -22.03 -14.34 8.52
N LEU A 285 -22.39 -15.41 7.81
CA LEU A 285 -23.76 -15.91 7.70
C LEU A 285 -24.01 -17.05 8.70
N ASP A 286 -25.30 -17.34 8.94
CA ASP A 286 -25.71 -18.54 9.68
C ASP A 286 -25.17 -19.80 8.99
N VAL A 287 -24.45 -20.64 9.73
CA VAL A 287 -23.74 -21.82 9.21
C VAL A 287 -24.70 -23.02 9.09
N SER A 288 -25.78 -22.84 8.34
CA SER A 288 -26.85 -23.84 8.17
C SER A 288 -26.52 -24.90 7.12
N GLY A 289 -25.62 -24.60 6.19
CA GLY A 289 -25.39 -25.40 4.99
C GLY A 289 -26.55 -25.35 4.01
N LEU A 290 -27.52 -24.45 4.16
CA LEU A 290 -28.62 -24.27 3.21
C LEU A 290 -28.24 -23.28 2.11
N LEU A 291 -28.70 -23.53 0.88
CA LEU A 291 -28.67 -22.50 -0.17
C LEU A 291 -29.91 -21.60 -0.05
N ASP A 292 -29.92 -20.78 0.99
CA ASP A 292 -30.97 -19.79 1.25
C ASP A 292 -30.73 -18.47 0.50
N ALA A 293 -31.67 -17.53 0.60
CA ALA A 293 -31.60 -16.25 -0.10
C ALA A 293 -30.33 -15.44 0.24
N ASN A 294 -29.87 -15.47 1.50
CA ASN A 294 -28.67 -14.74 1.93
C ASN A 294 -27.39 -15.38 1.40
N THR A 295 -27.31 -16.71 1.45
CA THR A 295 -26.19 -17.49 0.91
C THR A 295 -26.07 -17.28 -0.60
N MET A 296 -27.19 -17.38 -1.33
CA MET A 296 -27.23 -17.16 -2.77
C MET A 296 -26.87 -15.72 -3.15
N LYS A 297 -27.33 -14.74 -2.38
CA LYS A 297 -26.93 -13.33 -2.56
C LYS A 297 -25.41 -13.16 -2.47
N GLN A 298 -24.77 -13.73 -1.46
CA GLN A 298 -23.31 -13.63 -1.29
C GLN A 298 -22.53 -14.41 -2.35
N LEU A 299 -22.99 -15.60 -2.74
CA LEU A 299 -22.39 -16.42 -3.80
C LEU A 299 -22.39 -15.68 -5.14
N ASN A 300 -23.48 -14.98 -5.43
CA ASN A 300 -23.71 -14.23 -6.66
C ASN A 300 -23.08 -12.83 -6.68
N VAL A 301 -22.37 -12.40 -5.64
CA VAL A 301 -21.56 -11.16 -5.73
C VAL A 301 -20.40 -11.41 -6.71
N PRO A 302 -20.30 -10.65 -7.82
CA PRO A 302 -19.20 -10.81 -8.77
C PRO A 302 -17.85 -10.61 -8.09
N LEU A 303 -16.82 -11.37 -8.50
CA LEU A 303 -15.49 -11.20 -7.92
C LEU A 303 -14.89 -9.82 -8.21
N SER A 304 -15.25 -9.19 -9.33
CA SER A 304 -14.91 -7.80 -9.62
C SER A 304 -15.46 -6.83 -8.56
N GLN A 305 -16.66 -7.09 -8.04
CA GLN A 305 -17.20 -6.30 -6.94
C GLN A 305 -16.45 -6.55 -5.62
N ARG A 306 -15.91 -7.77 -5.41
CA ARG A 306 -15.03 -8.06 -4.26
C ARG A 306 -13.68 -7.37 -4.38
N VAL A 307 -13.12 -7.28 -5.58
CA VAL A 307 -11.92 -6.49 -5.88
C VAL A 307 -12.15 -5.04 -5.49
N GLU A 308 -13.29 -4.45 -5.88
CA GLU A 308 -13.62 -3.07 -5.50
C GLU A 308 -13.76 -2.90 -3.97
N GLN A 309 -14.41 -3.83 -3.29
CA GLN A 309 -14.49 -3.83 -1.82
C GLN A 309 -13.10 -3.88 -1.16
N LEU A 310 -12.16 -4.64 -1.73
CA LEU A 310 -10.78 -4.72 -1.24
C LEU A 310 -10.02 -3.42 -1.48
N ARG A 311 -10.19 -2.77 -2.64
CA ARG A 311 -9.62 -1.43 -2.93
C ARG A 311 -10.12 -0.38 -1.95
N LEU A 312 -11.44 -0.32 -1.71
CA LEU A 312 -12.04 0.57 -0.71
C LEU A 312 -11.56 0.26 0.71
N THR A 313 -11.29 -1.00 1.02
CA THR A 313 -10.73 -1.39 2.32
C THR A 313 -9.29 -0.89 2.47
N LEU A 314 -8.46 -0.99 1.42
CA LEU A 314 -7.11 -0.43 1.41
C LEU A 314 -7.12 1.09 1.58
N GLU A 315 -8.07 1.77 0.95
CA GLU A 315 -8.25 3.21 1.14
C GLU A 315 -8.53 3.58 2.60
N ARG A 316 -9.47 2.87 3.24
CA ARG A 316 -9.80 3.10 4.66
C ARG A 316 -8.63 2.84 5.60
N TRP A 317 -7.79 1.85 5.31
CA TRP A 317 -6.58 1.61 6.10
C TRP A 317 -5.63 2.81 6.10
N ARG A 318 -5.60 3.61 5.02
CA ARG A 318 -4.76 4.82 4.93
C ARG A 318 -5.29 5.96 5.79
N TRP A 319 -6.56 5.93 6.18
CA TRP A 319 -7.15 6.93 7.06
C TRP A 319 -6.85 6.67 8.55
N VAL A 320 -6.43 5.44 8.90
CA VAL A 320 -6.14 5.07 10.28
C VAL A 320 -4.84 5.75 10.75
N PRO A 321 -4.80 6.33 11.96
CA PRO A 321 -3.56 6.85 12.57
C PRO A 321 -2.51 5.76 12.68
N HIS A 322 -1.27 6.03 12.25
CA HIS A 322 -0.18 5.04 12.31
C HIS A 322 0.40 4.86 13.71
N GLU A 323 0.19 5.86 14.57
CA GLU A 323 0.66 5.90 15.94
C GLU A 323 -0.51 6.12 16.87
N PHE A 324 -0.49 5.44 18.01
CA PHE A 324 -1.47 5.57 19.06
C PHE A 324 -0.73 5.83 20.38
N SER A 325 -1.23 6.78 21.18
CA SER A 325 -0.63 7.09 22.49
C SER A 325 -0.82 5.99 23.53
N ARG A 326 -1.72 5.03 23.25
CA ARG A 326 -2.04 3.84 24.03
C ARG A 326 -2.58 2.77 23.08
N PRO A 327 -2.51 1.47 23.44
CA PRO A 327 -3.04 0.42 22.58
C PRO A 327 -4.51 0.67 22.22
N PRO A 328 -4.86 0.71 20.92
CA PRO A 328 -6.21 1.07 20.50
C PRO A 328 -7.22 -0.07 20.69
N ILE A 329 -8.47 0.31 20.91
CA ILE A 329 -9.62 -0.58 20.73
C ILE A 329 -10.12 -0.41 19.29
N VAL A 330 -10.08 -1.49 18.53
CA VAL A 330 -10.53 -1.52 17.13
C VAL A 330 -11.90 -2.17 17.07
N VAL A 331 -12.89 -1.42 16.61
CA VAL A 331 -14.26 -1.88 16.42
C VAL A 331 -14.52 -2.06 14.92
N ASN A 332 -14.68 -3.30 14.48
CA ASN A 332 -15.11 -3.61 13.12
C ASN A 332 -16.64 -3.69 13.09
N ILE A 333 -17.28 -2.54 12.83
CA ILE A 333 -18.74 -2.40 12.83
C ILE A 333 -19.41 -3.42 11.88
N PRO A 334 -18.97 -3.59 10.61
CA PRO A 334 -19.56 -4.60 9.73
C PRO A 334 -19.44 -6.05 10.23
N GLN A 335 -18.43 -6.37 11.04
CA GLN A 335 -18.23 -7.71 11.59
C GLN A 335 -18.86 -7.90 12.98
N PHE A 336 -19.34 -6.83 13.62
CA PHE A 336 -19.76 -6.84 15.03
C PHE A 336 -18.67 -7.36 15.99
N VAL A 337 -17.40 -7.11 15.67
CA VAL A 337 -16.24 -7.57 16.46
C VAL A 337 -15.50 -6.37 17.04
N LEU A 338 -15.20 -6.44 18.34
CA LEU A 338 -14.29 -5.55 19.04
C LEU A 338 -12.98 -6.28 19.32
N ARG A 339 -11.85 -5.61 19.12
CA ARG A 339 -10.52 -6.11 19.45
C ARG A 339 -9.76 -5.06 20.26
N GLY A 340 -9.14 -5.46 21.36
CA GLY A 340 -8.13 -4.65 22.04
C GLY A 340 -6.75 -5.04 21.53
N LEU A 341 -5.94 -4.05 21.11
CA LEU A 341 -4.51 -4.29 20.92
C LEU A 341 -3.83 -4.26 22.28
N LYS A 342 -2.82 -5.11 22.48
CA LYS A 342 -2.01 -5.09 23.70
C LYS A 342 -0.79 -4.21 23.49
N ASP A 343 -0.29 -3.66 24.59
CA ASP A 343 0.99 -2.99 24.60
C ASP A 343 2.08 -4.08 24.53
N GLU A 344 2.66 -4.28 23.36
CA GLU A 344 3.86 -5.10 23.23
C GLU A 344 5.01 -4.26 23.82
N GLY A 345 5.23 -4.37 25.13
CA GLY A 345 6.24 -3.59 25.86
C GLY A 345 7.62 -3.72 25.21
N GLY A 346 7.99 -2.75 24.36
CA GLY A 346 9.22 -2.86 23.56
C GLY A 346 9.48 -1.76 22.52
N GLY A 347 8.81 -0.61 22.58
CA GLY A 347 9.12 0.52 21.72
C GLY A 347 8.98 1.83 22.48
N GLY A 348 10.06 2.61 22.58
CA GLY A 348 9.95 4.00 23.01
C GLY A 348 8.98 4.79 22.11
N PRO A 349 8.68 6.05 22.47
CA PRO A 349 7.77 6.89 21.67
C PRO A 349 8.21 6.89 20.19
N GLY A 350 7.31 6.47 19.29
CA GLY A 350 7.53 6.48 17.83
C GLY A 350 7.82 5.13 17.16
N VAL A 351 7.67 3.98 17.85
CA VAL A 351 7.73 2.66 17.18
C VAL A 351 6.30 2.18 16.86
N PRO A 352 5.94 2.02 15.58
CA PRO A 352 4.62 1.48 15.23
C PRO A 352 4.51 0.03 15.74
N PRO A 353 3.35 -0.38 16.28
CA PRO A 353 3.16 -1.73 16.77
C PRO A 353 3.42 -2.72 15.64
N GLN A 354 4.47 -3.53 15.79
CA GLN A 354 4.64 -4.72 15.00
C GLN A 354 3.76 -5.77 15.67
N ASP A 355 2.68 -6.19 15.01
CA ASP A 355 1.84 -7.30 15.49
C ASP A 355 2.58 -8.63 15.20
N PRO A 356 3.15 -9.34 16.20
CA PRO A 356 3.18 -10.78 16.12
C PRO A 356 1.75 -11.25 16.38
N CYS A 357 1.07 -11.74 15.36
CA CYS A 357 -0.16 -12.49 15.54
C CYS A 357 0.11 -13.66 16.50
N PRO A 358 -0.35 -13.58 17.76
CA PRO A 358 -1.60 -14.22 18.12
C PRO A 358 -2.55 -13.19 18.69
N PHE A 359 -3.51 -12.75 17.87
CA PHE A 359 -4.65 -11.99 18.34
C PHE A 359 -5.39 -12.82 19.39
N GLU A 360 -5.21 -12.52 20.68
CA GLU A 360 -6.13 -12.98 21.71
C GLU A 360 -7.42 -12.16 21.55
N SER A 361 -8.28 -12.59 20.61
CA SER A 361 -9.58 -11.97 20.40
C SER A 361 -10.49 -12.36 21.55
N THR A 362 -10.60 -11.50 22.55
CA THR A 362 -11.76 -11.56 23.43
C THR A 362 -12.91 -10.93 22.66
N GLU A 363 -13.81 -11.76 22.14
CA GLU A 363 -15.08 -11.30 21.58
C GLU A 363 -15.89 -10.68 22.73
N VAL A 364 -15.93 -9.36 22.81
CA VAL A 364 -16.76 -8.66 23.80
C VAL A 364 -18.21 -8.79 23.36
N ARG A 365 -18.87 -9.87 23.79
CA ARG A 365 -20.26 -10.19 23.46
C ARG A 365 -21.29 -9.26 24.10
N SER A 366 -20.88 -8.42 25.05
CA SER A 366 -21.71 -7.37 25.63
C SER A 366 -20.85 -6.26 26.23
N LEU A 367 -21.31 -5.00 26.13
CA LEU A 367 -20.66 -3.84 26.76
C LEU A 367 -20.54 -3.98 28.29
N SER A 368 -21.37 -4.84 28.92
CA SER A 368 -21.34 -5.12 30.35
C SER A 368 -20.07 -5.85 30.81
N ALA A 369 -19.48 -6.69 29.96
CA ALA A 369 -18.29 -7.48 30.32
C ALA A 369 -17.01 -6.62 30.50
N LEU A 370 -17.01 -5.38 29.98
CA LEU A 370 -15.93 -4.40 30.19
C LEU A 370 -16.10 -3.58 31.47
N LEU A 371 -17.30 -3.56 32.06
CA LEU A 371 -17.60 -2.83 33.30
C LEU A 371 -17.47 -3.72 34.56
N ASP A 372 -17.61 -5.04 34.42
CA ASP A 372 -17.60 -5.99 35.56
C ASP A 372 -16.20 -6.55 35.88
N GLY A 373 -15.13 -5.94 35.37
CA GLY A 373 -13.77 -6.47 35.42
C GLY A 373 -12.73 -5.52 36.02
N ALA A 374 -13.00 -4.91 37.18
CA ALA A 374 -11.97 -4.28 38.00
C ALA A 374 -12.12 -4.76 39.46
N PRO A 375 -11.18 -5.56 40.01
CA PRO A 375 -11.16 -5.80 41.44
C PRO A 375 -10.76 -4.49 42.14
N GLU A 376 -11.67 -3.95 42.95
CA GLU A 376 -11.35 -2.90 43.90
C GLU A 376 -10.24 -3.41 44.84
N HIS A 377 -9.01 -2.96 44.62
CA HIS A 377 -8.00 -2.99 45.67
C HIS A 377 -8.42 -1.98 46.74
N SER A 378 -9.14 -2.50 47.74
CA SER A 378 -9.34 -1.88 49.04
C SER A 378 -7.97 -1.62 49.68
N ALA A 379 -7.47 -0.40 49.50
CA ALA A 379 -6.35 0.11 50.28
C ALA A 379 -6.85 0.40 51.70
N GLN A 380 -6.71 -0.61 52.56
CA GLN A 380 -6.85 -0.49 54.01
C GLN A 380 -5.74 0.45 54.52
N ARG A 381 -6.03 1.74 54.63
CA ARG A 381 -5.17 2.71 55.32
C ARG A 381 -5.29 2.46 56.82
N ASN A 382 -4.28 1.81 57.39
CA ASN A 382 -4.02 1.88 58.82
C ASN A 382 -3.64 3.33 59.18
N GLY A 383 -4.27 3.83 60.24
CA GLY A 383 -4.12 5.20 60.72
C GLY A 383 -2.73 5.51 61.27
N ALA A 384 -2.31 6.74 61.04
CA ALA A 384 -1.33 7.44 61.84
C ALA A 384 -1.65 8.94 61.79
N GLU A 385 -2.12 9.41 62.94
CA GLU A 385 -2.09 10.75 63.53
C GLU A 385 -1.82 12.00 62.67
N ASP A 386 -2.78 12.92 62.76
CA ASP A 386 -2.66 14.38 62.55
C ASP A 386 -1.63 14.98 63.53
N PRO A 387 -0.94 16.09 63.18
CA PRO A 387 -1.47 17.35 63.68
C PRO A 387 -1.41 18.53 62.71
N LYS A 388 -2.44 19.36 62.85
CA LYS A 388 -2.63 20.69 62.27
C LYS A 388 -1.47 21.67 62.54
N GLY A 389 -1.17 22.46 61.50
CA GLY A 389 -0.92 23.90 61.64
C GLY A 389 0.37 24.43 61.00
N PRO A 390 0.28 25.41 60.07
CA PRO A 390 1.37 26.32 59.78
C PRO A 390 1.09 27.71 60.38
N CYS A 391 1.94 28.20 61.28
CA CYS A 391 2.02 29.60 61.68
C CYS A 391 3.41 29.89 62.28
N LEU A 392 4.18 30.74 61.62
CA LEU A 392 5.42 31.41 62.08
C LEU A 392 5.59 32.71 61.25
N PRO A 393 6.36 33.74 61.69
CA PRO A 393 5.86 34.82 62.54
C PRO A 393 6.27 36.25 62.05
N GLY A 394 5.87 37.28 62.82
CA GLY A 394 6.43 38.65 62.81
C GLY A 394 5.40 39.72 62.44
N GLY A 395 5.22 40.83 63.16
CA GLY A 395 5.87 41.41 64.33
C GLY A 395 5.12 42.69 64.74
N GLU A 396 5.47 43.19 65.93
CA GLU A 396 5.00 44.40 66.64
C GLU A 396 3.58 44.42 67.22
#